data_AF-A0A7W5ZPU9-F1
#
_entry.id   AF-A0A7W5ZPU9-F1
#
_cell.length_a   1.000
_cell.length_b   1.000
_cell.length_c   1.000
_cell.angle_alpha   90.00
_cell.angle_beta   90.00
_cell.angle_gamma   90.00
#
_symmetry.space_group_name_H-M   'P 1'
#
loop_
_entity.id
_entity.type
_entity.pdbx_description
1 polymer ?
#
loop_
_entity_poly.entity_id
_entity_poly.type
_entity_poly.pdbx_seq_one_letter_code
_entity_poly.pdbx_strand_id
1 'polypeptide(L)'
;MIRKLVPLFSLVSLVVKSQTVSLNDLSSFKNPSANWSIVGDAVVDLVQNNAMSTTAGKGVLACIHPKGKYGRQYDLVTNFEHGDADVEFDFMMARGSNSGFYLQGRYEIQLFDSWGVRQPHAHDLGAIYERWDESRPTGQKGYEGYAPRMNASKAPGLWQHMKIIFQAPRFDGAGKKIANAKVIKIEVNGITVQENVELAGPTRGSLDGEVAKGPILIQGDHGCVAFRNLSVKQFGEQVPQLKDLKFAQYDGIFMAEPDYSKTKLVKEGSLEKLTYDVANKDNGYLLRFTGKLVVPVAGEYRFQTVHNGGNGILRVNNEEILKWKWWEGQAKVNLPAGEVPFEYVYNKNTDWAKSSLGLSIESDFNRAIELQGLGSVNLSNPTNPILVAPGSTPVVHRSFFRIANENVSHGISVGEPTGIHYAVNLEKGALARVWKGDFLDVTPMWNDRGNGMSIPQGSVLNLNNQPTLALIAGDQTAWPASYGETDGFRQRGYEIDAAGRPTFKYDVAGVKVEDQIRPDADSKFLNRELRITGTIPATLKCRLASGKEIVKISDNTFVVDKSYYIQADGAAIRTIGGNQELVVPAASKINYSLMW
;
A
#
# COMPACT_ATOMS: atom_id res chain seq x y z
N MET A 1 -29.55 3.94 0.58
CA MET A 1 -29.14 4.54 1.87
C MET A 1 -27.88 3.84 2.33
N ILE A 2 -26.82 4.62 2.52
CA ILE A 2 -25.42 4.22 2.45
C ILE A 2 -25.00 3.54 3.75
N ARG A 3 -24.65 2.25 3.69
CA ARG A 3 -23.87 1.55 4.72
C ARG A 3 -22.41 1.52 4.25
N LYS A 4 -21.55 2.30 4.92
CA LYS A 4 -20.09 2.28 4.79
C LYS A 4 -19.50 1.09 5.56
N LEU A 5 -18.41 0.51 5.04
CA LEU A 5 -17.16 0.08 5.71
C LEU A 5 -16.18 -0.25 4.59
N VAL A 6 -15.04 0.41 4.43
CA VAL A 6 -13.85 0.40 5.30
C VAL A 6 -13.25 1.82 5.34
N PRO A 7 -12.86 2.38 6.51
CA PRO A 7 -11.94 3.50 6.49
C PRO A 7 -10.53 2.93 6.28
N LEU A 8 -10.06 3.03 5.03
CA LEU A 8 -8.64 2.99 4.73
C LEU A 8 -8.01 4.18 5.46
N PHE A 9 -7.23 3.92 6.52
CA PHE A 9 -6.50 4.97 7.23
C PHE A 9 -5.52 5.64 6.28
N SER A 10 -5.90 6.81 5.76
CA SER A 10 -5.03 7.70 4.99
C SER A 10 -5.34 9.13 5.41
N LEU A 11 -4.80 9.51 6.57
CA LEU A 11 -4.58 10.91 6.94
C LEU A 11 -3.09 11.19 6.77
N VAL A 12 -2.72 11.71 5.61
CA VAL A 12 -1.40 12.35 5.43
C VAL A 12 -1.53 13.75 6.00
N SER A 13 -1.01 13.94 7.21
CA SER A 13 -0.72 15.25 7.77
C SER A 13 0.80 15.45 7.72
N LEU A 14 1.23 16.33 6.79
CA LEU A 14 2.40 17.18 6.98
C LEU A 14 2.06 18.11 8.16
N VAL A 15 2.85 18.30 9.21
CA VAL A 15 4.31 18.37 9.32
C VAL A 15 4.70 17.66 10.60
N VAL A 16 5.49 16.61 10.47
CA VAL A 16 6.30 16.10 11.58
C VAL A 16 7.70 16.65 11.40
N LYS A 17 8.56 16.55 12.41
CA LYS A 17 10.01 16.48 12.14
C LYS A 17 10.29 15.18 11.37
N SER A 18 9.81 15.14 10.14
CA SER A 18 10.19 14.19 9.11
C SER A 18 11.62 14.57 8.78
N GLN A 19 12.57 13.77 9.24
CA GLN A 19 13.92 13.93 8.75
C GLN A 19 13.95 13.26 7.39
N THR A 20 13.71 14.05 6.34
CA THR A 20 14.09 13.65 5.00
C THR A 20 15.60 13.57 4.98
N VAL A 21 16.14 12.38 4.71
CA VAL A 21 17.58 12.20 4.58
C VAL A 21 18.00 12.93 3.31
N SER A 22 18.81 13.99 3.45
CA SER A 22 19.24 14.77 2.30
C SER A 22 20.15 13.91 1.42
N LEU A 23 19.76 13.71 0.16
CA LEU A 23 20.54 12.98 -0.84
C LEU A 23 21.27 13.95 -1.78
N ASN A 24 21.82 15.03 -1.21
CA ASN A 24 22.65 16.01 -1.91
C ASN A 24 24.15 15.67 -1.86
N ASP A 25 24.54 14.94 -0.82
CA ASP A 25 25.86 14.39 -0.53
C ASP A 25 25.69 13.23 0.49
N LEU A 26 26.78 12.61 0.93
CA LEU A 26 26.75 11.50 1.87
C LEU A 26 26.91 11.92 3.34
N SER A 27 26.80 13.21 3.67
CA SER A 27 27.04 13.73 5.04
C SER A 27 26.06 13.23 6.09
N SER A 28 24.93 12.64 5.69
CA SER A 28 23.97 12.01 6.60
C SER A 28 24.42 10.63 7.10
N PHE A 29 25.53 10.10 6.59
CA PHE A 29 26.01 8.74 6.86
C PHE A 29 27.40 8.71 7.48
N LYS A 30 27.66 7.65 8.26
CA LYS A 30 28.94 7.39 8.93
C LYS A 30 29.87 6.69 7.94
N ASN A 31 30.98 7.35 7.58
CA ASN A 31 32.11 6.77 6.82
C ASN A 31 31.70 5.90 5.61
N PRO A 32 30.93 6.43 4.65
CA PRO A 32 30.49 5.67 3.49
C PRO A 32 31.70 5.12 2.69
N SER A 33 31.62 3.85 2.32
CA SER A 33 32.60 3.20 1.43
C SER A 33 32.40 3.58 -0.04
N ALA A 34 33.39 3.27 -0.88
CA ALA A 34 33.45 3.70 -2.28
C ALA A 34 32.36 3.10 -3.20
N ASN A 35 31.63 2.06 -2.77
CA ASN A 35 30.46 1.54 -3.50
C ASN A 35 29.24 2.46 -3.39
N TRP A 36 29.21 3.39 -2.43
CA TRP A 36 28.12 4.35 -2.25
C TRP A 36 28.43 5.69 -2.91
N SER A 37 27.43 6.23 -3.62
CA SER A 37 27.53 7.54 -4.25
C SER A 37 26.17 8.24 -4.33
N ILE A 38 26.19 9.58 -4.41
CA ILE A 38 25.03 10.38 -4.77
C ILE A 38 25.08 10.66 -6.27
N VAL A 39 23.98 10.33 -6.96
CA VAL A 39 23.85 10.38 -8.42
C VAL A 39 22.51 11.01 -8.81
N GLY A 40 22.33 11.31 -10.10
CA GLY A 40 21.10 11.89 -10.63
C GLY A 40 20.03 10.84 -10.92
N ASP A 41 20.44 9.67 -11.43
CA ASP A 41 19.55 8.53 -11.67
C ASP A 41 20.35 7.22 -11.71
N ALA A 42 19.63 6.10 -11.60
CA ALA A 42 20.15 4.75 -11.76
C ALA A 42 19.36 4.00 -12.85
N VAL A 43 20.06 3.23 -13.68
CA VAL A 43 19.47 2.45 -14.78
C VAL A 43 19.97 1.01 -14.67
N VAL A 44 19.05 0.06 -14.77
CA VAL A 44 19.33 -1.37 -14.66
C VAL A 44 19.27 -2.02 -16.05
N ASP A 45 20.21 -2.91 -16.32
CA ASP A 45 20.13 -3.82 -17.46
C ASP A 45 19.22 -5.01 -17.08
N LEU A 46 18.13 -5.18 -17.82
CA LEU A 46 17.12 -6.23 -17.56
C LEU A 46 17.62 -7.64 -17.93
N VAL A 47 18.66 -7.73 -18.76
CA VAL A 47 19.23 -9.00 -19.22
C VAL A 47 20.37 -9.42 -18.30
N GLN A 48 21.28 -8.50 -17.97
CA GLN A 48 22.47 -8.81 -17.17
C GLN A 48 22.19 -8.85 -15.66
N ASN A 49 22.70 -9.88 -14.99
CA ASN A 49 22.57 -10.04 -13.53
C ASN A 49 23.42 -8.99 -12.81
N ASN A 50 22.84 -8.31 -11.81
CA ASN A 50 23.51 -7.30 -10.97
C ASN A 50 24.13 -6.11 -11.74
N ALA A 51 23.64 -5.80 -12.94
CA ALA A 51 24.14 -4.71 -13.75
C ALA A 51 23.31 -3.43 -13.55
N MET A 52 23.98 -2.37 -13.08
CA MET A 52 23.41 -1.05 -12.86
C MET A 52 24.43 0.02 -13.28
N SER A 53 23.96 1.04 -13.98
CA SER A 53 24.73 2.24 -14.31
C SER A 53 24.06 3.47 -13.71
N THR A 54 24.80 4.57 -13.62
CA THR A 54 24.34 5.81 -12.97
C THR A 54 24.63 7.02 -13.84
N THR A 55 23.81 8.06 -13.70
CA THR A 55 24.07 9.38 -14.31
C THR A 55 24.53 10.37 -13.25
N ALA A 56 25.42 11.30 -13.62
CA ALA A 56 25.86 12.35 -12.70
C ALA A 56 24.67 13.25 -12.28
N GLY A 57 24.61 13.63 -11.00
CA GLY A 57 23.54 14.47 -10.47
C GLY A 57 23.38 14.30 -8.96
N LYS A 58 22.18 14.61 -8.46
CA LYS A 58 21.81 14.49 -7.04
C LYS A 58 20.41 13.91 -6.90
N GLY A 59 20.07 13.45 -5.69
CA GLY A 59 18.73 12.98 -5.34
C GLY A 59 18.58 11.45 -5.32
N VAL A 60 19.57 10.71 -5.82
CA VAL A 60 19.60 9.25 -5.75
C VAL A 60 20.86 8.79 -5.00
N LEU A 61 20.67 7.92 -4.01
CA LEU A 61 21.75 7.20 -3.34
C LEU A 61 21.92 5.85 -4.03
N ALA A 62 23.06 5.62 -4.66
CA ALA A 62 23.35 4.37 -5.37
C ALA A 62 24.46 3.58 -4.67
N CYS A 63 24.22 2.28 -4.49
CA CYS A 63 25.21 1.27 -4.18
C CYS A 63 25.53 0.48 -5.45
N ILE A 64 26.76 0.59 -5.94
CA ILE A 64 27.27 -0.24 -7.05
C ILE A 64 28.26 -1.23 -6.48
N HIS A 65 27.82 -2.48 -6.32
CA HIS A 65 28.61 -3.50 -5.63
C HIS A 65 28.52 -4.87 -6.33
N PRO A 66 29.67 -5.56 -6.55
CA PRO A 66 29.68 -6.88 -7.16
C PRO A 66 29.16 -7.96 -6.19
N LYS A 67 28.46 -8.95 -6.73
CA LYS A 67 28.07 -10.15 -5.96
C LYS A 67 29.29 -10.94 -5.50
N GLY A 68 29.17 -11.57 -4.32
CA GLY A 68 30.20 -12.44 -3.75
C GLY A 68 31.29 -11.74 -2.95
N LYS A 69 31.20 -10.42 -2.75
CA LYS A 69 32.17 -9.63 -1.98
C LYS A 69 31.54 -9.09 -0.71
N TYR A 70 31.55 -9.88 0.36
CA TYR A 70 30.83 -9.54 1.59
C TYR A 70 31.69 -8.75 2.59
N GLY A 71 31.05 -7.97 3.46
CA GLY A 71 31.73 -7.30 4.57
C GLY A 71 31.01 -6.04 5.09
N ARG A 72 30.98 -5.91 6.42
CA ARG A 72 30.35 -4.79 7.15
C ARG A 72 30.84 -3.41 6.70
N GLN A 73 32.08 -3.31 6.22
CA GLN A 73 32.65 -2.05 5.73
C GLN A 73 31.94 -1.49 4.50
N TYR A 74 31.11 -2.28 3.82
CA TYR A 74 30.31 -1.84 2.68
C TYR A 74 28.89 -1.41 3.07
N ASP A 75 28.47 -1.62 4.32
CA ASP A 75 27.17 -1.19 4.81
C ASP A 75 27.15 0.32 5.04
N LEU A 76 25.98 0.92 4.84
CA LEU A 76 25.77 2.34 5.06
C LEU A 76 24.97 2.58 6.34
N VAL A 77 25.51 3.39 7.25
CA VAL A 77 24.89 3.64 8.57
C VAL A 77 24.60 5.12 8.73
N THR A 78 23.42 5.49 9.21
CA THR A 78 23.05 6.90 9.42
C THR A 78 23.78 7.53 10.61
N ASN A 79 23.99 8.85 10.57
CA ASN A 79 24.51 9.64 11.69
C ASN A 79 23.51 9.79 12.83
N PHE A 80 22.21 9.85 12.50
CA PHE A 80 21.14 9.91 13.49
C PHE A 80 20.68 8.52 13.91
N GLU A 81 20.00 8.47 15.06
CA GLU A 81 19.33 7.29 15.61
C GLU A 81 17.83 7.55 15.77
N HIS A 82 17.02 6.50 15.84
CA HIS A 82 15.57 6.58 16.00
C HIS A 82 15.03 5.53 16.99
N GLY A 83 13.91 5.86 17.64
CA GLY A 83 13.07 4.91 18.38
C GLY A 83 11.93 4.42 17.48
N ASP A 84 10.69 4.63 17.90
CA ASP A 84 9.52 4.47 17.04
C ASP A 84 9.65 5.35 15.79
N ALA A 85 9.40 4.78 14.62
CA ALA A 85 9.56 5.51 13.37
C ALA A 85 8.62 5.03 12.27
N ASP A 86 8.05 5.98 11.54
CA ASP A 86 7.49 5.76 10.20
C ASP A 86 8.62 6.01 9.20
N VAL A 87 8.95 5.00 8.41
CA VAL A 87 10.00 5.07 7.40
C VAL A 87 9.38 4.90 6.03
N GLU A 88 9.76 5.76 5.09
CA GLU A 88 9.27 5.72 3.72
C GLU A 88 10.43 5.97 2.76
N PHE A 89 10.55 5.17 1.71
CA PHE A 89 11.56 5.36 0.67
C PHE A 89 11.15 4.71 -0.64
N ASP A 90 11.69 5.24 -1.72
CA ASP A 90 11.70 4.56 -3.00
C ASP A 90 13.03 3.83 -3.18
N PHE A 91 12.99 2.65 -3.79
CA PHE A 91 14.19 1.88 -4.11
C PHE A 91 14.12 1.22 -5.48
N MET A 92 15.28 0.94 -6.07
CA MET A 92 15.43 0.21 -7.33
C MET A 92 16.49 -0.88 -7.14
N MET A 93 16.24 -2.06 -7.66
CA MET A 93 17.17 -3.19 -7.59
C MET A 93 17.59 -3.63 -8.98
N ALA A 94 18.88 -3.95 -9.11
CA ALA A 94 19.36 -4.68 -10.29
C ALA A 94 18.83 -6.12 -10.30
N ARG A 95 18.78 -6.74 -11.48
CA ARG A 95 18.34 -8.14 -11.62
C ARG A 95 19.14 -9.06 -10.69
N GLY A 96 18.43 -9.89 -9.94
CA GLY A 96 18.94 -10.84 -8.95
C GLY A 96 19.59 -10.20 -7.71
N SER A 97 19.57 -8.88 -7.56
CA SER A 97 20.28 -8.20 -6.47
C SER A 97 19.66 -8.50 -5.10
N ASN A 98 20.45 -8.27 -4.05
CA ASN A 98 20.07 -8.43 -2.65
C ASN A 98 20.67 -7.25 -1.85
N SER A 99 19.90 -6.76 -0.89
CA SER A 99 20.24 -5.75 0.11
C SER A 99 19.28 -5.93 1.30
N GLY A 100 19.43 -5.13 2.34
CA GLY A 100 18.59 -5.19 3.53
C GLY A 100 18.49 -3.81 4.16
N PHE A 101 17.30 -3.46 4.62
CA PHE A 101 17.03 -2.21 5.30
C PHE A 101 16.78 -2.48 6.78
N TYR A 102 17.73 -2.13 7.64
CA TYR A 102 17.70 -2.48 9.05
C TYR A 102 17.19 -1.32 9.89
N LEU A 103 16.07 -1.55 10.57
CA LEU A 103 15.53 -0.64 11.58
C LEU A 103 16.39 -0.75 12.84
N GLN A 104 16.83 0.40 13.38
CA GLN A 104 17.78 0.48 14.48
C GLN A 104 19.09 -0.31 14.24
N GLY A 105 19.42 -0.64 12.99
CA GLY A 105 20.55 -1.50 12.62
C GLY A 105 20.39 -2.95 13.06
N ARG A 106 19.16 -3.38 13.39
CA ARG A 106 18.88 -4.66 14.07
C ARG A 106 17.82 -5.52 13.44
N TYR A 107 16.80 -4.90 12.84
CA TYR A 107 15.66 -5.63 12.29
C TYR A 107 15.63 -5.42 10.80
N GLU A 108 16.12 -6.41 10.06
CA GLU A 108 16.20 -6.39 8.61
C GLU A 108 14.81 -6.55 7.99
N ILE A 109 14.42 -5.52 7.24
CA ILE A 109 13.40 -5.64 6.22
C ILE A 109 14.11 -5.95 4.92
N GLN A 110 13.80 -7.11 4.37
CA GLN A 110 14.53 -7.68 3.26
C GLN A 110 14.27 -6.92 1.95
N LEU A 111 15.34 -6.66 1.19
CA LEU A 111 15.28 -6.11 -0.16
C LEU A 111 15.91 -7.11 -1.13
N PHE A 112 15.06 -7.86 -1.85
CA PHE A 112 15.51 -8.86 -2.81
C PHE A 112 14.81 -8.66 -4.16
N ASP A 113 15.48 -9.05 -5.26
CA ASP A 113 14.80 -9.21 -6.55
C ASP A 113 13.88 -10.43 -6.51
N SER A 114 12.68 -10.22 -5.98
CA SER A 114 11.62 -11.23 -5.90
C SER A 114 10.73 -11.24 -7.15
N TRP A 115 11.13 -10.65 -8.27
CA TRP A 115 10.28 -10.56 -9.45
C TRP A 115 9.95 -11.94 -10.04
N GLY A 116 8.66 -12.28 -10.06
CA GLY A 116 8.15 -13.58 -10.53
C GLY A 116 8.08 -14.66 -9.43
N VAL A 117 8.48 -14.36 -8.19
CA VAL A 117 8.32 -15.29 -7.06
C VAL A 117 6.82 -15.48 -6.76
N ARG A 118 6.36 -16.73 -6.81
CA ARG A 118 4.95 -17.09 -6.55
C ARG A 118 4.63 -17.26 -5.08
N GLN A 119 5.51 -17.95 -4.37
CA GLN A 119 5.38 -18.25 -2.95
C GLN A 119 6.56 -17.59 -2.23
N PRO A 120 6.34 -16.42 -1.62
CA PRO A 120 7.43 -15.71 -0.99
C PRO A 120 7.84 -16.37 0.34
N HIS A 121 9.10 -16.19 0.70
CA HIS A 121 9.73 -16.71 1.92
C HIS A 121 10.35 -15.57 2.74
N ALA A 122 10.97 -15.90 3.88
CA ALA A 122 11.61 -14.92 4.76
C ALA A 122 12.84 -14.21 4.16
N HIS A 123 13.24 -14.56 2.92
CA HIS A 123 14.33 -13.93 2.18
C HIS A 123 13.86 -13.11 0.96
N ASP A 124 12.54 -13.00 0.74
CA ASP A 124 11.95 -12.21 -0.33
C ASP A 124 11.65 -10.77 0.08
N LEU A 125 11.42 -9.90 -0.90
CA LEU A 125 11.14 -8.48 -0.71
C LEU A 125 10.01 -8.23 0.32
N GLY A 126 10.30 -7.41 1.32
CA GLY A 126 9.36 -7.04 2.37
C GLY A 126 9.18 -8.11 3.45
N ALA A 127 9.94 -9.20 3.40
CA ALA A 127 10.08 -10.11 4.54
C ALA A 127 10.75 -9.42 5.73
N ILE A 128 10.45 -9.92 6.93
CA ILE A 128 11.33 -9.70 8.08
C ILE A 128 12.29 -10.87 8.11
N TYR A 129 13.58 -10.60 7.97
CA TYR A 129 14.58 -11.64 7.79
C TYR A 129 14.76 -12.51 9.04
N GLU A 130 15.32 -13.69 8.85
CA GLU A 130 15.50 -14.66 9.92
C GLU A 130 16.52 -14.18 10.96
N ARG A 131 16.27 -14.60 12.19
CA ARG A 131 17.29 -14.66 13.24
C ARG A 131 18.19 -15.86 12.99
N TRP A 132 19.36 -15.84 13.60
CA TRP A 132 20.36 -16.89 13.38
C TRP A 132 20.91 -17.45 14.68
N ASP A 133 20.91 -18.77 14.80
CA ASP A 133 21.48 -19.50 15.93
C ASP A 133 22.37 -20.62 15.40
N GLU A 134 23.69 -20.44 15.54
CA GLU A 134 24.70 -21.39 15.07
C GLU A 134 24.63 -22.74 15.80
N SER A 135 24.02 -22.79 16.99
CA SER A 135 23.89 -24.02 17.78
C SER A 135 22.76 -24.94 17.29
N ARG A 136 21.84 -24.43 16.46
CA ARG A 136 20.74 -25.21 15.89
C ARG A 136 21.23 -26.18 14.81
N PRO A 137 20.48 -27.26 14.54
CA PRO A 137 20.79 -28.19 13.47
C PRO A 137 20.94 -27.50 12.10
N THR A 138 21.78 -28.07 11.23
CA THR A 138 21.93 -27.61 9.84
C THR A 138 20.57 -27.59 9.14
N GLY A 139 20.25 -26.48 8.47
CA GLY A 139 18.94 -26.24 7.86
C GLY A 139 17.88 -25.66 8.80
N GLN A 140 18.18 -25.51 10.10
CA GLN A 140 17.28 -24.91 11.11
C GLN A 140 17.95 -23.75 11.88
N LYS A 141 19.10 -23.27 11.39
CA LYS A 141 19.84 -22.14 11.98
C LYS A 141 19.09 -20.82 11.84
N GLY A 142 18.41 -20.65 10.70
CA GLY A 142 17.45 -19.58 10.48
C GLY A 142 16.16 -19.87 11.26
N TYR A 143 15.68 -18.89 12.03
CA TYR A 143 14.42 -19.02 12.78
C TYR A 143 13.75 -17.65 12.96
N GLU A 144 12.45 -17.64 13.26
CA GLU A 144 11.67 -16.41 13.46
C GLU A 144 11.77 -15.41 12.28
N GLY A 145 11.91 -15.90 11.04
CA GLY A 145 11.71 -15.11 9.84
C GLY A 145 10.25 -15.11 9.40
N TYR A 146 9.79 -13.99 8.83
CA TYR A 146 8.40 -13.81 8.42
C TYR A 146 8.34 -13.49 6.94
N ALA A 147 7.80 -14.43 6.15
CA ALA A 147 7.52 -14.22 4.74
C ALA A 147 6.48 -13.10 4.56
N PRO A 148 6.56 -12.29 3.50
CA PRO A 148 5.52 -11.33 3.18
C PRO A 148 4.23 -12.07 2.80
N ARG A 149 3.07 -11.49 3.14
CA ARG A 149 1.74 -12.06 2.83
C ARG A 149 1.54 -12.35 1.35
N MET A 150 2.17 -11.54 0.49
CA MET A 150 2.20 -11.75 -0.96
C MET A 150 3.41 -11.07 -1.57
N ASN A 151 3.77 -11.49 -2.79
CA ASN A 151 4.80 -10.82 -3.56
C ASN A 151 4.25 -9.55 -4.22
N ALA A 152 4.68 -8.39 -3.73
CA ALA A 152 4.34 -7.08 -4.29
C ALA A 152 5.48 -6.47 -5.14
N SER A 153 6.51 -7.25 -5.48
CA SER A 153 7.66 -6.75 -6.26
C SER A 153 7.29 -6.37 -7.69
N LYS A 154 7.92 -5.29 -8.13
CA LYS A 154 8.01 -4.90 -9.54
C LYS A 154 9.18 -5.58 -10.24
N ALA A 155 9.22 -5.51 -11.57
CA ALA A 155 10.38 -5.92 -12.34
C ALA A 155 11.65 -5.13 -11.94
N PRO A 156 12.86 -5.73 -12.03
CA PRO A 156 14.12 -5.03 -11.81
C PRO A 156 14.21 -3.75 -12.64
N GLY A 157 14.89 -2.73 -12.12
CA GLY A 157 15.01 -1.44 -12.81
C GLY A 157 13.78 -0.52 -12.72
N LEU A 158 12.66 -0.99 -12.16
CA LEU A 158 11.52 -0.12 -11.83
C LEU A 158 11.66 0.41 -10.40
N TRP A 159 11.26 1.67 -10.20
CA TRP A 159 11.19 2.24 -8.87
C TRP A 159 10.04 1.61 -8.08
N GLN A 160 10.40 1.06 -6.94
CA GLN A 160 9.51 0.48 -5.95
C GLN A 160 9.37 1.44 -4.77
N HIS A 161 8.26 1.33 -4.06
CA HIS A 161 7.98 2.16 -2.89
C HIS A 161 7.79 1.27 -1.66
N MET A 162 8.43 1.62 -0.55
CA MET A 162 8.28 0.93 0.73
C MET A 162 7.91 1.91 1.83
N LYS A 163 6.91 1.51 2.62
CA LYS A 163 6.51 2.20 3.85
C LYS A 163 6.53 1.23 5.01
N ILE A 164 7.19 1.60 6.10
CA ILE A 164 7.35 0.79 7.30
C ILE A 164 6.86 1.59 8.50
N ILE A 165 6.01 0.98 9.32
CA ILE A 165 5.55 1.50 10.60
C ILE A 165 6.19 0.66 11.70
N PHE A 166 7.23 1.19 12.33
CA PHE A 166 8.03 0.49 13.33
C PHE A 166 7.80 1.01 14.75
N GLN A 167 7.69 0.09 15.71
CA GLN A 167 7.74 0.35 17.13
C GLN A 167 9.02 -0.27 17.71
N ALA A 168 9.85 0.56 18.32
CA ALA A 168 11.10 0.14 18.96
C ALA A 168 10.85 -0.76 20.20
N PRO A 169 11.83 -1.58 20.62
CA PRO A 169 11.75 -2.27 21.90
C PRO A 169 11.73 -1.25 23.06
N ARG A 170 11.23 -1.68 24.22
CA ARG A 170 11.18 -0.84 25.44
C ARG A 170 12.02 -1.45 26.54
N PHE A 171 12.64 -0.59 27.33
CA PHE A 171 13.50 -0.96 28.46
C PHE A 171 13.06 -0.20 29.71
N ASP A 172 13.22 -0.81 30.88
CA ASP A 172 13.06 -0.12 32.15
C ASP A 172 14.28 0.76 32.47
N GLY A 173 14.21 1.51 33.58
CA GLY A 173 15.29 2.38 34.02
C GLY A 173 16.59 1.66 34.40
N ALA A 174 16.55 0.33 34.57
CA ALA A 174 17.73 -0.52 34.81
C ALA A 174 18.31 -1.10 33.51
N GLY A 175 17.71 -0.80 32.35
CA GLY A 175 18.13 -1.31 31.04
C GLY A 175 17.63 -2.72 30.73
N LYS A 176 16.70 -3.27 31.53
CA LYS A 176 16.07 -4.56 31.23
C LYS A 176 14.95 -4.39 30.21
N LYS A 177 14.91 -5.23 29.17
CA LYS A 177 13.84 -5.21 28.17
C LYS A 177 12.48 -5.52 28.83
N ILE A 178 11.49 -4.66 28.58
CA ILE A 178 10.11 -4.78 29.06
C ILE A 178 9.07 -4.93 27.93
N ALA A 179 9.44 -4.62 26.69
CA ALA A 179 8.63 -4.93 25.52
C ALA A 179 9.51 -5.17 24.28
N ASN A 180 9.09 -6.10 23.44
CA ASN A 180 9.74 -6.38 22.15
C ASN A 180 9.50 -5.24 21.15
N ALA A 181 10.38 -5.18 20.14
CA ALA A 181 10.11 -4.36 18.96
C ALA A 181 8.93 -4.95 18.18
N LYS A 182 8.27 -4.13 17.36
CA LYS A 182 7.14 -4.56 16.54
C LYS A 182 7.15 -3.84 15.20
N VAL A 183 7.02 -4.61 14.14
CA VAL A 183 6.62 -4.10 12.83
C VAL A 183 5.10 -4.02 12.84
N ILE A 184 4.57 -2.81 13.02
CA ILE A 184 3.12 -2.57 12.98
C ILE A 184 2.61 -2.80 11.57
N LYS A 185 3.34 -2.33 10.55
CA LYS A 185 2.96 -2.48 9.14
C LYS A 185 4.18 -2.37 8.22
N ILE A 186 4.19 -3.16 7.14
CA ILE A 186 5.00 -2.89 5.95
C ILE A 186 4.08 -2.88 4.75
N GLU A 187 4.19 -1.82 3.95
CA GLU A 187 3.59 -1.74 2.62
C GLU A 187 4.67 -1.69 1.56
N VAL A 188 4.51 -2.50 0.51
CA VAL A 188 5.34 -2.47 -0.69
C VAL A 188 4.44 -2.16 -1.87
N ASN A 189 4.73 -1.08 -2.60
CA ASN A 189 3.95 -0.61 -3.74
C ASN A 189 2.44 -0.45 -3.43
N GLY A 190 2.12 0.00 -2.21
CA GLY A 190 0.75 0.20 -1.73
C GLY A 190 0.04 -1.06 -1.21
N ILE A 191 0.73 -2.21 -1.19
CA ILE A 191 0.19 -3.48 -0.71
C ILE A 191 0.76 -3.82 0.65
N THR A 192 -0.10 -4.12 1.62
CA THR A 192 0.32 -4.55 2.97
C THR A 192 0.91 -5.95 2.92
N VAL A 193 2.21 -6.07 3.20
CA VAL A 193 2.95 -7.35 3.17
C VAL A 193 3.29 -7.89 4.56
N GLN A 194 3.35 -7.02 5.58
CA GLN A 194 3.48 -7.39 6.99
C GLN A 194 2.55 -6.53 7.83
N GLU A 195 2.03 -7.08 8.93
CA GLU A 195 1.18 -6.33 9.85
C GLU A 195 1.19 -6.98 11.24
N ASN A 196 1.42 -6.14 12.27
CA ASN A 196 1.47 -6.50 13.68
C ASN A 196 2.42 -7.66 14.04
N VAL A 197 3.61 -7.68 13.44
CA VAL A 197 4.63 -8.72 13.70
C VAL A 197 5.52 -8.27 14.87
N GLU A 198 5.47 -9.00 15.98
CA GLU A 198 6.35 -8.80 17.13
C GLU A 198 7.73 -9.43 16.88
N LEU A 199 8.80 -8.73 17.23
CA LEU A 199 10.18 -9.14 17.00
C LEU A 199 10.85 -9.46 18.33
N ALA A 200 11.09 -10.74 18.60
CA ALA A 200 11.67 -11.18 19.86
C ALA A 200 13.16 -10.81 20.02
N GLY A 201 13.82 -10.33 18.96
CA GLY A 201 15.21 -9.87 18.97
C GLY A 201 15.75 -9.61 17.56
N PRO A 202 17.05 -9.32 17.43
CA PRO A 202 17.65 -8.87 16.18
C PRO A 202 17.71 -9.98 15.12
N THR A 203 17.61 -9.58 13.85
CA THR A 203 17.78 -10.45 12.69
C THR A 203 19.26 -10.71 12.43
N ARG A 204 19.57 -11.70 11.58
CA ARG A 204 20.95 -11.96 11.16
C ARG A 204 21.56 -10.69 10.53
N GLY A 205 22.87 -10.50 10.73
CA GLY A 205 23.57 -9.34 10.17
C GLY A 205 23.33 -8.03 10.92
N SER A 206 22.68 -8.05 12.08
CA SER A 206 22.48 -6.87 12.92
C SER A 206 23.78 -6.29 13.51
N LEU A 207 23.67 -5.07 14.03
CA LEU A 207 24.54 -4.57 15.09
C LEU A 207 24.24 -5.27 16.43
N ASP A 208 25.17 -5.19 17.39
CA ASP A 208 25.08 -5.93 18.65
C ASP A 208 24.00 -5.41 19.60
N GLY A 209 23.35 -6.36 20.31
CA GLY A 209 22.35 -6.10 21.36
C GLY A 209 21.02 -5.53 20.86
N GLU A 210 20.03 -5.35 21.73
CA GLU A 210 18.86 -4.50 21.46
C GLU A 210 18.99 -3.19 22.24
N VAL A 211 18.46 -2.09 21.69
CA VAL A 211 18.55 -0.74 22.29
C VAL A 211 17.26 0.04 22.07
N ALA A 212 17.00 1.03 22.91
CA ALA A 212 15.82 1.90 22.77
C ALA A 212 15.86 2.76 21.50
N LYS A 213 17.05 3.21 21.08
CA LYS A 213 17.28 4.00 19.86
C LYS A 213 18.51 3.49 19.12
N GLY A 214 18.44 3.42 17.79
CA GLY A 214 19.55 3.00 16.95
C GLY A 214 19.49 3.59 15.55
N PRO A 215 20.56 3.47 14.74
CA PRO A 215 20.64 4.06 13.41
C PRO A 215 19.81 3.27 12.39
N ILE A 216 19.58 3.83 11.20
CA ILE A 216 19.28 3.00 10.03
C ILE A 216 20.59 2.42 9.51
N LEU A 217 20.57 1.13 9.16
CA LEU A 217 21.65 0.48 8.42
C LEU A 217 21.09 -0.05 7.09
N ILE A 218 21.80 0.20 6.00
CA ILE A 218 21.49 -0.34 4.67
C ILE A 218 22.63 -1.28 4.27
N GLN A 219 22.29 -2.54 4.02
CA GLN A 219 23.27 -3.55 3.63
C GLN A 219 23.79 -3.27 2.21
N GLY A 220 25.10 -3.08 2.08
CA GLY A 220 25.72 -2.64 0.83
C GLY A 220 26.64 -3.66 0.16
N ASP A 221 26.73 -4.88 0.70
CA ASP A 221 27.71 -5.89 0.30
C ASP A 221 27.15 -7.05 -0.55
N HIS A 222 25.85 -7.03 -0.88
CA HIS A 222 25.15 -8.15 -1.55
C HIS A 222 24.74 -7.89 -3.01
N GLY A 223 24.80 -6.65 -3.49
CA GLY A 223 24.50 -6.31 -4.87
C GLY A 223 24.19 -4.83 -5.10
N CYS A 224 23.83 -4.51 -6.34
CA CYS A 224 23.50 -3.15 -6.76
C CYS A 224 22.07 -2.78 -6.35
N VAL A 225 21.92 -1.63 -5.69
CA VAL A 225 20.64 -1.08 -5.21
C VAL A 225 20.71 0.44 -5.22
N ALA A 226 19.60 1.11 -5.51
CA ALA A 226 19.49 2.57 -5.44
C ALA A 226 18.29 2.99 -4.61
N PHE A 227 18.37 4.14 -3.94
CA PHE A 227 17.34 4.70 -3.09
C PHE A 227 17.10 6.17 -3.44
N ARG A 228 15.85 6.63 -3.28
CA ARG A 228 15.49 8.05 -3.30
C ARG A 228 14.31 8.30 -2.35
N ASN A 229 14.00 9.57 -2.11
CA ASN A 229 12.86 9.96 -1.28
C ASN A 229 12.87 9.32 0.13
N LEU A 230 14.06 9.07 0.70
CA LEU A 230 14.20 8.45 2.01
C LEU A 230 13.79 9.43 3.12
N SER A 231 12.76 9.06 3.85
CA SER A 231 12.17 9.83 4.93
C SER A 231 12.06 8.97 6.19
N VAL A 232 12.53 9.51 7.32
CA VAL A 232 12.36 8.90 8.63
C VAL A 232 11.64 9.88 9.54
N LYS A 233 10.38 9.56 9.84
CA LYS A 233 9.53 10.29 10.76
C LYS A 233 9.61 9.60 12.12
N GLN A 234 10.27 10.25 13.07
CA GLN A 234 10.51 9.71 14.41
C GLN A 234 9.43 10.16 15.38
N PHE A 235 9.09 9.29 16.34
CA PHE A 235 8.14 9.59 17.41
C PHE A 235 8.81 9.60 18.78
N GLY A 236 8.31 10.44 19.68
CA GLY A 236 8.76 10.49 21.07
C GLY A 236 8.29 9.27 21.88
N GLU A 237 8.97 8.98 22.98
CA GLU A 237 8.61 7.86 23.89
C GLU A 237 7.36 8.16 24.74
N GLN A 238 7.01 9.44 24.91
CA GLN A 238 5.87 9.86 25.73
C GLN A 238 4.65 10.11 24.84
N VAL A 239 3.60 9.31 25.07
CA VAL A 239 2.31 9.42 24.37
C VAL A 239 1.23 9.93 25.33
N PRO A 240 0.17 10.59 24.83
CA PRO A 240 -0.92 11.03 25.70
C PRO A 240 -1.60 9.88 26.45
N GLN A 241 -2.06 10.14 27.66
CA GLN A 241 -2.72 9.13 28.50
C GLN A 241 -3.89 9.72 29.26
N LEU A 242 -4.90 8.90 29.55
CA LEU A 242 -5.95 9.27 30.51
C LEU A 242 -5.51 8.93 31.92
N LYS A 243 -5.79 9.82 32.86
CA LYS A 243 -5.51 9.67 34.28
C LYS A 243 -6.73 10.07 35.10
N ASP A 244 -6.87 9.46 36.28
CA ASP A 244 -7.97 9.72 37.22
C ASP A 244 -9.36 9.56 36.56
N LEU A 245 -9.48 8.62 35.61
CA LEU A 245 -10.67 8.44 34.79
C LEU A 245 -11.82 7.85 35.62
N LYS A 246 -12.98 8.51 35.53
CA LYS A 246 -14.24 8.14 36.18
C LYS A 246 -15.36 8.09 35.15
N PHE A 247 -16.42 7.37 35.48
CA PHE A 247 -17.66 7.36 34.71
C PHE A 247 -18.87 7.62 35.60
N ALA A 248 -19.93 8.19 35.02
CA ALA A 248 -21.26 8.30 35.58
C ALA A 248 -22.28 7.85 34.52
N GLN A 249 -23.23 6.99 34.91
CA GLN A 249 -24.29 6.48 34.06
C GLN A 249 -25.64 7.09 34.42
N TYR A 250 -26.40 7.43 33.38
CA TYR A 250 -27.79 7.86 33.45
C TYR A 250 -28.62 7.00 32.50
N ASP A 251 -29.79 6.55 32.94
CA ASP A 251 -30.67 5.71 32.11
C ASP A 251 -31.73 6.57 31.43
N GLY A 252 -31.97 6.31 30.14
CA GLY A 252 -32.94 7.06 29.34
C GLY A 252 -32.52 7.22 27.87
N ILE A 253 -33.48 7.63 27.04
CA ILE A 253 -33.23 8.03 25.65
C ILE A 253 -33.05 9.55 25.64
N PHE A 254 -31.80 10.00 25.51
CA PHE A 254 -31.45 11.41 25.50
C PHE A 254 -31.29 11.89 24.06
N MET A 255 -32.00 12.98 23.70
CA MET A 255 -31.89 13.62 22.38
C MET A 255 -30.99 14.87 22.38
N ALA A 256 -30.62 15.34 23.56
CA ALA A 256 -29.66 16.40 23.84
C ALA A 256 -28.92 16.09 25.16
N GLU A 257 -27.84 16.80 25.45
CA GLU A 257 -27.13 16.65 26.73
C GLU A 257 -28.07 17.04 27.88
N PRO A 258 -28.25 16.17 28.90
CA PRO A 258 -29.17 16.45 29.99
C PRO A 258 -28.54 17.38 31.03
N ASP A 259 -29.41 18.03 31.81
CA ASP A 259 -28.98 18.67 33.06
C ASP A 259 -28.66 17.58 34.10
N TYR A 260 -27.37 17.31 34.30
CA TYR A 260 -26.91 16.26 35.21
C TYR A 260 -27.35 16.49 36.67
N SER A 261 -27.65 17.73 37.09
CA SER A 261 -28.14 18.01 38.44
C SER A 261 -29.60 17.57 38.67
N LYS A 262 -30.36 17.42 37.58
CA LYS A 262 -31.78 17.02 37.58
C LYS A 262 -31.98 15.59 37.07
N THR A 263 -30.92 14.94 36.61
CA THR A 263 -30.99 13.60 36.02
C THR A 263 -30.51 12.58 37.05
N LYS A 264 -31.32 11.55 37.30
CA LYS A 264 -31.01 10.51 38.29
C LYS A 264 -29.73 9.74 37.89
N LEU A 265 -28.69 9.89 38.70
CA LEU A 265 -27.48 9.06 38.60
C LEU A 265 -27.84 7.60 38.91
N VAL A 266 -27.46 6.69 38.01
CA VAL A 266 -27.70 5.25 38.15
C VAL A 266 -26.51 4.59 38.83
N LYS A 267 -25.31 4.89 38.35
CA LYS A 267 -24.06 4.40 38.92
C LYS A 267 -22.87 5.23 38.48
N GLU A 268 -21.80 5.16 39.26
CA GLU A 268 -20.52 5.80 38.96
C GLU A 268 -19.35 4.91 39.45
N GLY A 269 -18.14 5.21 38.97
CA GLY A 269 -16.94 4.49 39.38
C GLY A 269 -15.68 4.98 38.67
N SER A 270 -14.55 4.33 38.96
CA SER A 270 -13.25 4.61 38.33
C SER A 270 -12.93 3.58 37.24
N LEU A 271 -12.15 3.98 36.25
CA LEU A 271 -11.71 3.15 35.14
C LEU A 271 -10.23 3.44 34.81
N GLU A 272 -9.55 2.47 34.21
CA GLU A 272 -8.22 2.69 33.62
C GLU A 272 -8.31 3.10 32.14
N LYS A 273 -9.34 2.62 31.44
CA LYS A 273 -9.60 2.92 30.02
C LYS A 273 -11.07 3.19 29.79
N LEU A 274 -11.37 3.94 28.73
CA LEU A 274 -12.75 4.13 28.28
C LEU A 274 -13.36 2.78 27.88
N THR A 275 -14.57 2.50 28.36
CA THR A 275 -15.37 1.35 27.90
C THR A 275 -16.86 1.65 28.01
N TYR A 276 -17.66 1.22 27.03
CA TYR A 276 -19.11 1.23 27.15
C TYR A 276 -19.64 0.08 28.02
N ASP A 277 -18.83 -0.95 28.31
CA ASP A 277 -19.26 -2.16 29.03
C ASP A 277 -19.81 -1.82 30.42
N VAL A 278 -19.35 -0.71 31.01
CA VAL A 278 -19.91 -0.20 32.26
C VAL A 278 -21.41 0.01 32.14
N ALA A 279 -21.99 0.34 30.99
CA ALA A 279 -23.44 0.54 30.85
C ALA A 279 -24.25 -0.69 31.29
N ASN A 280 -23.76 -1.90 30.98
CA ASN A 280 -24.45 -3.18 31.14
C ASN A 280 -25.87 -3.18 30.56
N LYS A 281 -26.06 -2.49 29.42
CA LYS A 281 -27.32 -2.32 28.69
C LYS A 281 -27.06 -2.18 27.20
N ASP A 282 -27.97 -2.66 26.37
CA ASP A 282 -27.85 -2.57 24.91
C ASP A 282 -28.27 -1.20 24.35
N ASN A 283 -29.19 -0.50 25.03
CA ASN A 283 -29.71 0.79 24.61
C ASN A 283 -30.27 1.61 25.78
N GLY A 284 -30.54 2.90 25.55
CA GLY A 284 -31.24 3.76 26.50
C GLY A 284 -30.40 4.10 27.73
N TYR A 285 -29.17 4.56 27.49
CA TYR A 285 -28.28 5.05 28.54
C TYR A 285 -27.41 6.20 28.04
N LEU A 286 -26.85 6.96 28.97
CA LEU A 286 -25.80 7.94 28.76
C LEU A 286 -24.65 7.65 29.73
N LEU A 287 -23.44 7.59 29.21
CA LEU A 287 -22.19 7.51 29.96
C LEU A 287 -21.47 8.85 29.86
N ARG A 288 -21.12 9.39 31.00
CA ARG A 288 -20.30 10.60 31.14
C ARG A 288 -18.96 10.20 31.75
N PHE A 289 -17.90 10.30 30.97
CA PHE A 289 -16.53 10.03 31.42
C PHE A 289 -15.85 11.34 31.79
N THR A 290 -15.17 11.39 32.94
CA THR A 290 -14.41 12.56 33.40
C THR A 290 -13.04 12.14 33.91
N GLY A 291 -12.04 13.00 33.77
CA GLY A 291 -10.69 12.73 34.24
C GLY A 291 -9.71 13.78 33.76
N LYS A 292 -8.48 13.36 33.54
CA LYS A 292 -7.41 14.19 32.99
C LYS A 292 -6.79 13.54 31.78
N LEU A 293 -6.41 14.35 30.80
CA LEU A 293 -5.53 13.99 29.69
C LEU A 293 -4.12 14.47 30.02
N VAL A 294 -3.17 13.55 30.12
CA VAL A 294 -1.75 13.85 30.23
C VAL A 294 -1.23 14.17 28.83
N VAL A 295 -0.73 15.38 28.63
CA VAL A 295 -0.21 15.91 27.36
C VAL A 295 1.31 16.03 27.47
N PRO A 296 2.10 15.16 26.82
CA PRO A 296 3.55 15.17 26.99
C PRO A 296 4.23 16.38 26.36
N VAL A 297 3.74 16.82 25.20
CA VAL A 297 4.32 17.92 24.42
C VAL A 297 3.20 18.89 24.05
N ALA A 298 3.43 20.19 24.25
CA ALA A 298 2.46 21.20 23.85
C ALA A 298 2.35 21.25 22.31
N GLY A 299 1.13 21.36 21.78
CA GLY A 299 0.90 21.41 20.33
C GLY A 299 -0.53 21.09 19.92
N GLU A 300 -0.76 20.96 18.61
CA GLU A 300 -2.06 20.57 18.07
C GLU A 300 -2.25 19.05 18.20
N TYR A 301 -3.33 18.66 18.87
CA TYR A 301 -3.78 17.27 18.98
C TYR A 301 -5.04 17.09 18.15
N ARG A 302 -5.12 15.94 17.47
CA ARG A 302 -6.27 15.54 16.65
C ARG A 302 -6.93 14.33 17.29
N PHE A 303 -8.24 14.39 17.39
CA PHE A 303 -9.07 13.38 18.06
C PHE A 303 -10.02 12.76 17.05
N GLN A 304 -10.19 11.44 17.14
CA GLN A 304 -11.25 10.72 16.46
C GLN A 304 -12.07 9.94 17.48
N THR A 305 -13.39 10.02 17.34
CA THR A 305 -14.35 9.44 18.27
C THR A 305 -15.26 8.47 17.54
N VAL A 306 -15.58 7.36 18.21
CA VAL A 306 -16.57 6.37 17.79
C VAL A 306 -17.60 6.25 18.90
N HIS A 307 -18.87 6.45 18.58
CA HIS A 307 -20.01 6.39 19.51
C HIS A 307 -21.24 5.87 18.76
N ASN A 308 -21.09 4.69 18.13
CA ASN A 308 -22.11 4.12 17.24
C ASN A 308 -23.45 3.95 17.97
N GLY A 309 -24.55 4.16 17.25
CA GLY A 309 -25.89 4.04 17.81
C GLY A 309 -26.29 5.18 18.76
N GLY A 310 -25.54 6.28 18.80
CA GLY A 310 -25.99 7.51 19.41
C GLY A 310 -25.01 8.66 19.20
N ASN A 311 -24.83 9.53 20.20
CA ASN A 311 -24.12 10.79 20.05
C ASN A 311 -22.97 10.94 21.04
N GLY A 312 -21.98 11.76 20.67
CA GLY A 312 -20.79 12.06 21.43
C GLY A 312 -20.59 13.54 21.73
N ILE A 313 -20.13 13.89 22.92
CA ILE A 313 -19.54 15.20 23.25
C ILE A 313 -18.13 14.99 23.78
N LEU A 314 -17.15 15.67 23.21
CA LEU A 314 -15.78 15.64 23.70
C LEU A 314 -15.38 17.03 24.19
N ARG A 315 -14.94 17.11 25.45
CA ARG A 315 -14.34 18.31 26.02
C ARG A 315 -12.93 18.03 26.51
N VAL A 316 -12.00 18.88 26.11
CA VAL A 316 -10.58 18.77 26.50
C VAL A 316 -10.10 20.16 26.86
N ASN A 317 -9.38 20.28 27.97
CA ASN A 317 -8.91 21.56 28.50
C ASN A 317 -10.05 22.59 28.69
N ASN A 318 -11.20 22.11 29.16
CA ASN A 318 -12.45 22.87 29.32
C ASN A 318 -13.04 23.46 28.02
N GLU A 319 -12.52 23.08 26.86
CA GLU A 319 -13.06 23.46 25.55
C GLU A 319 -13.92 22.31 25.00
N GLU A 320 -15.14 22.62 24.55
CA GLU A 320 -15.99 21.67 23.84
C GLU A 320 -15.56 21.58 22.37
N ILE A 321 -14.81 20.53 22.04
CA ILE A 321 -14.21 20.33 20.72
C ILE A 321 -15.06 19.45 19.80
N LEU A 322 -16.01 18.70 20.37
CA LEU A 322 -17.01 17.94 19.63
C LEU A 322 -18.37 18.12 20.32
N LYS A 323 -19.37 18.64 19.59
CA LYS A 323 -20.69 18.94 20.13
C LYS A 323 -21.75 17.97 19.62
N TRP A 324 -22.29 17.16 20.53
CA TRP A 324 -23.45 16.28 20.34
C TRP A 324 -23.51 15.58 18.97
N LYS A 325 -22.36 15.08 18.53
CA LYS A 325 -22.15 14.55 17.19
C LYS A 325 -22.79 13.18 17.10
N TRP A 326 -23.54 12.89 16.04
CA TRP A 326 -24.07 11.55 15.82
C TRP A 326 -22.99 10.62 15.24
N TRP A 327 -22.93 9.40 15.78
CA TRP A 327 -22.16 8.25 15.30
C TRP A 327 -20.64 8.31 15.50
N GLU A 328 -19.98 9.26 14.84
CA GLU A 328 -18.54 9.42 14.84
C GLU A 328 -18.19 10.90 14.66
N GLY A 329 -17.03 11.29 15.18
CA GLY A 329 -16.59 12.68 15.15
C GLY A 329 -15.08 12.80 15.05
N GLN A 330 -14.64 13.90 14.44
CA GLN A 330 -13.25 14.33 14.41
C GLN A 330 -13.17 15.75 14.97
N ALA A 331 -12.13 16.02 15.74
CA ALA A 331 -11.87 17.32 16.34
C ALA A 331 -10.36 17.57 16.44
N LYS A 332 -9.98 18.83 16.59
CA LYS A 332 -8.59 19.22 16.86
C LYS A 332 -8.53 20.37 17.84
N VAL A 333 -7.48 20.42 18.66
CA VAL A 333 -7.28 21.47 19.66
C VAL A 333 -5.80 21.63 19.99
N ASN A 334 -5.38 22.87 20.26
CA ASN A 334 -4.04 23.15 20.77
C ASN A 334 -4.02 22.96 22.28
N LEU A 335 -3.13 22.09 22.78
CA LEU A 335 -3.04 21.76 24.20
C LEU A 335 -1.67 22.18 24.77
N PRO A 336 -1.63 22.71 26.01
CA PRO A 336 -0.38 22.87 26.74
C PRO A 336 0.15 21.50 27.18
N ALA A 337 1.46 21.40 27.43
CA ALA A 337 2.03 20.23 28.09
C ALA A 337 1.57 20.17 29.57
N GLY A 338 1.36 18.97 30.09
CA GLY A 338 0.89 18.72 31.46
C GLY A 338 -0.45 17.98 31.52
N GLU A 339 -1.10 18.02 32.68
CA GLU A 339 -2.42 17.41 32.87
C GLU A 339 -3.52 18.45 32.58
N VAL A 340 -4.42 18.15 31.63
CA VAL A 340 -5.58 19.01 31.32
C VAL A 340 -6.90 18.27 31.61
N PRO A 341 -7.98 18.98 31.98
CA PRO A 341 -9.30 18.36 32.16
C PRO A 341 -9.78 17.62 30.91
N PHE A 342 -10.39 16.46 31.11
CA PHE A 342 -10.93 15.61 30.06
C PHE A 342 -12.36 15.19 30.39
N GLU A 343 -13.25 15.29 29.41
CA GLU A 343 -14.62 14.76 29.48
C GLU A 343 -15.05 14.17 28.13
N TYR A 344 -15.63 12.97 28.16
CA TYR A 344 -16.28 12.37 27.00
C TYR A 344 -17.68 11.88 27.38
N VAL A 345 -18.72 12.37 26.71
CA VAL A 345 -20.10 11.92 26.87
C VAL A 345 -20.50 11.03 25.70
N TYR A 346 -21.14 9.90 25.99
CA TYR A 346 -21.74 9.01 25.00
C TYR A 346 -23.16 8.68 25.42
N ASN A 347 -24.16 9.05 24.61
CA ASN A 347 -25.52 8.53 24.75
C ASN A 347 -25.77 7.43 23.73
N LYS A 348 -26.39 6.33 24.17
CA LYS A 348 -26.84 5.25 23.31
C LYS A 348 -28.36 5.33 23.20
N ASN A 349 -28.85 5.70 22.01
CA ASN A 349 -30.27 5.98 21.75
C ASN A 349 -30.89 5.20 20.58
N THR A 350 -30.07 4.48 19.81
CA THR A 350 -30.51 3.71 18.62
C THR A 350 -30.54 2.22 18.95
N ASP A 351 -31.69 1.58 18.81
CA ASP A 351 -31.94 0.18 19.21
C ASP A 351 -31.25 -0.87 18.32
N TRP A 352 -31.26 -0.68 17.00
CA TRP A 352 -30.70 -1.65 16.04
C TRP A 352 -29.17 -1.64 15.95
N ALA A 353 -28.51 -0.62 16.49
CA ALA A 353 -27.05 -0.49 16.46
C ALA A 353 -26.44 -1.03 17.76
N LYS A 354 -25.37 -1.82 17.67
CA LYS A 354 -24.59 -2.21 18.86
C LYS A 354 -23.82 -1.00 19.41
N SER A 355 -23.63 -0.98 20.73
CA SER A 355 -22.78 0.01 21.37
C SER A 355 -21.34 -0.10 20.88
N SER A 356 -20.70 1.05 20.72
CA SER A 356 -19.28 1.16 20.34
C SER A 356 -18.80 2.51 20.85
N LEU A 357 -17.73 2.52 21.65
CA LEU A 357 -17.11 3.68 22.25
C LEU A 357 -15.61 3.62 21.99
N GLY A 358 -15.09 4.54 21.18
CA GLY A 358 -13.68 4.66 20.86
C GLY A 358 -13.24 6.12 20.91
N LEU A 359 -12.00 6.33 21.34
CA LEU A 359 -11.34 7.63 21.31
C LEU A 359 -9.87 7.41 20.96
N SER A 360 -9.48 7.85 19.76
CA SER A 360 -8.08 7.93 19.39
C SER A 360 -7.59 9.37 19.43
N ILE A 361 -6.32 9.53 19.79
CA ILE A 361 -5.63 10.81 19.79
C ILE A 361 -4.29 10.68 19.06
N GLU A 362 -3.99 11.62 18.19
CA GLU A 362 -2.71 11.74 17.51
C GLU A 362 -2.18 13.17 17.58
N SER A 363 -0.89 13.35 17.31
CA SER A 363 -0.28 14.67 17.14
C SER A 363 0.86 14.58 16.14
N ASP A 364 1.56 15.69 15.93
CA ASP A 364 2.79 15.70 15.13
C ASP A 364 3.95 14.98 15.83
N PHE A 365 3.82 14.63 17.11
CA PHE A 365 4.84 14.01 17.93
C PHE A 365 4.58 12.53 18.25
N ASN A 366 3.35 12.04 18.03
CA ASN A 366 2.94 10.65 18.28
C ASN A 366 1.95 10.13 17.23
N ARG A 367 2.02 8.83 16.93
CA ARG A 367 0.99 8.14 16.15
C ARG A 367 -0.36 8.18 16.87
N ALA A 368 -1.43 7.90 16.14
CA ALA A 368 -2.74 7.61 16.72
C ALA A 368 -2.61 6.54 17.79
N ILE A 369 -3.06 6.88 19.00
CA ILE A 369 -3.14 5.98 20.14
C ILE A 369 -4.59 5.87 20.58
N GLU A 370 -4.99 4.65 20.90
CA GLU A 370 -6.35 4.34 21.36
C GLU A 370 -6.42 4.47 22.89
N LEU A 371 -7.36 5.28 23.39
CA LEU A 371 -7.56 5.54 24.82
C LEU A 371 -8.65 4.65 25.45
N GLN A 372 -9.32 3.83 24.65
CA GLN A 372 -10.30 2.84 25.08
C GLN A 372 -9.72 1.45 25.30
N GLY A 373 -10.49 0.60 25.99
CA GLY A 373 -10.25 -0.84 26.04
C GLY A 373 -10.52 -1.51 24.68
N LEU A 374 -9.79 -2.58 24.36
CA LEU A 374 -9.88 -3.27 23.06
C LEU A 374 -11.31 -3.71 22.70
N GLY A 375 -12.10 -4.15 23.70
CA GLY A 375 -13.49 -4.60 23.49
C GLY A 375 -14.51 -3.46 23.34
N SER A 376 -14.10 -2.21 23.58
CA SER A 376 -15.03 -1.07 23.60
C SER A 376 -15.38 -0.55 22.21
N VAL A 377 -14.62 -0.90 21.16
CA VAL A 377 -15.00 -0.57 19.78
C VAL A 377 -15.57 -1.81 19.11
N ASN A 378 -16.87 -1.77 18.82
CA ASN A 378 -17.50 -2.76 17.96
C ASN A 378 -17.19 -2.39 16.51
N LEU A 379 -16.08 -2.92 16.00
CA LEU A 379 -15.83 -2.98 14.56
C LEU A 379 -16.97 -3.81 14.00
N SER A 380 -17.86 -3.14 13.25
CA SER A 380 -19.06 -3.70 12.64
C SER A 380 -18.79 -5.11 12.13
N ASN A 381 -19.70 -6.08 12.37
CA ASN A 381 -19.57 -7.46 11.87
C ASN A 381 -18.99 -7.44 10.45
N PRO A 382 -17.70 -7.77 10.25
CA PRO A 382 -17.15 -7.76 8.92
C PRO A 382 -17.93 -8.80 8.13
N THR A 383 -18.47 -8.41 6.97
CA THR A 383 -18.97 -9.41 6.03
C THR A 383 -17.75 -10.20 5.60
N ASN A 384 -17.79 -11.52 5.79
CA ASN A 384 -16.71 -12.36 5.28
C ASN A 384 -16.55 -12.10 3.78
N PRO A 385 -15.32 -11.83 3.31
CA PRO A 385 -15.12 -11.50 1.92
C PRO A 385 -15.54 -12.69 1.05
N ILE A 386 -16.26 -12.40 -0.01
CA ILE A 386 -16.60 -13.35 -1.06
C ILE A 386 -15.53 -13.22 -2.13
N LEU A 387 -14.56 -14.14 -2.09
CA LEU A 387 -13.40 -14.13 -2.97
C LEU A 387 -13.61 -15.11 -4.13
N VAL A 388 -13.17 -14.71 -5.32
CA VAL A 388 -13.02 -15.60 -6.48
C VAL A 388 -11.54 -15.80 -6.69
N ALA A 389 -11.10 -17.06 -6.71
CA ALA A 389 -9.71 -17.44 -6.96
C ALA A 389 -9.65 -18.45 -8.12
N PRO A 390 -8.70 -18.29 -9.08
CA PRO A 390 -8.42 -19.33 -10.04
C PRO A 390 -7.80 -20.54 -9.31
N GLY A 391 -8.32 -21.73 -9.62
CA GLY A 391 -7.70 -22.98 -9.19
C GLY A 391 -6.58 -23.39 -10.15
N SER A 392 -6.59 -24.64 -10.59
CA SER A 392 -5.68 -25.13 -11.63
C SER A 392 -6.03 -24.66 -13.05
N THR A 393 -7.19 -24.02 -13.23
CA THR A 393 -7.67 -23.49 -14.52
C THR A 393 -8.00 -22.00 -14.42
N PRO A 394 -7.91 -21.25 -15.52
CA PRO A 394 -8.33 -19.86 -15.57
C PRO A 394 -9.81 -19.66 -15.22
N VAL A 395 -10.14 -18.48 -14.71
CA VAL A 395 -11.50 -18.04 -14.41
C VAL A 395 -11.81 -16.80 -15.24
N VAL A 396 -12.88 -16.85 -16.04
CA VAL A 396 -13.37 -15.70 -16.80
C VAL A 396 -14.59 -15.12 -16.09
N HIS A 397 -14.42 -13.95 -15.48
CA HIS A 397 -15.43 -13.31 -14.65
C HIS A 397 -15.94 -12.02 -15.29
N ARG A 398 -17.23 -11.96 -15.62
CA ARG A 398 -17.90 -10.74 -16.08
C ARG A 398 -18.31 -9.91 -14.87
N SER A 399 -17.79 -8.69 -14.76
CA SER A 399 -18.09 -7.78 -13.65
C SER A 399 -17.97 -6.33 -14.10
N PHE A 400 -18.62 -5.43 -13.36
CA PHE A 400 -18.27 -4.03 -13.45
C PHE A 400 -17.00 -3.79 -12.66
N PHE A 401 -16.18 -2.85 -13.12
CA PHE A 401 -15.01 -2.42 -12.36
C PHE A 401 -14.74 -0.94 -12.60
N ARG A 402 -13.97 -0.32 -11.72
CA ARG A 402 -13.63 1.11 -11.82
C ARG A 402 -12.14 1.30 -12.04
N ILE A 403 -11.76 2.02 -13.09
CA ILE A 403 -10.38 2.42 -13.37
C ILE A 403 -10.31 3.92 -13.18
N ALA A 404 -9.47 4.38 -12.25
CA ALA A 404 -9.43 5.78 -11.84
C ALA A 404 -10.85 6.30 -11.51
N ASN A 405 -11.39 7.20 -12.33
CA ASN A 405 -12.72 7.78 -12.17
C ASN A 405 -13.76 7.28 -13.20
N GLU A 406 -13.43 6.26 -13.99
CA GLU A 406 -14.30 5.68 -15.02
C GLU A 406 -14.86 4.33 -14.56
N ASN A 407 -16.18 4.17 -14.65
CA ASN A 407 -16.85 2.89 -14.46
C ASN A 407 -16.88 2.13 -15.79
N VAL A 408 -16.45 0.88 -15.76
CA VAL A 408 -16.53 -0.03 -16.90
C VAL A 408 -17.67 -1.01 -16.63
N SER A 409 -18.76 -0.87 -17.37
CA SER A 409 -19.94 -1.74 -17.29
C SER A 409 -19.82 -2.99 -18.17
N HIS A 410 -19.00 -2.95 -19.22
CA HIS A 410 -18.75 -4.08 -20.11
C HIS A 410 -17.36 -4.67 -19.88
N GLY A 411 -17.10 -5.04 -18.61
CA GLY A 411 -15.83 -5.55 -18.13
C GLY A 411 -15.76 -7.07 -18.11
N ILE A 412 -14.59 -7.62 -18.45
CA ILE A 412 -14.23 -9.01 -18.16
C ILE A 412 -12.89 -9.02 -17.45
N SER A 413 -12.86 -9.67 -16.28
CA SER A 413 -11.63 -10.00 -15.56
C SER A 413 -11.29 -11.45 -15.79
N VAL A 414 -10.02 -11.75 -16.05
CA VAL A 414 -9.51 -13.11 -16.25
C VAL A 414 -8.47 -13.41 -15.17
N GLY A 415 -8.78 -14.41 -14.35
CA GLY A 415 -7.90 -14.95 -13.33
C GLY A 415 -7.14 -16.13 -13.89
N GLU A 416 -5.83 -16.18 -13.68
CA GLU A 416 -4.96 -17.24 -14.20
C GLU A 416 -4.23 -17.95 -13.05
N PRO A 417 -3.99 -19.27 -13.15
CA PRO A 417 -3.26 -20.02 -12.13
C PRO A 417 -1.82 -19.53 -11.89
N THR A 418 -1.26 -18.75 -12.81
CA THR A 418 0.08 -18.16 -12.67
C THR A 418 0.10 -17.00 -11.65
N GLY A 419 -1.06 -16.53 -11.19
CA GLY A 419 -1.17 -15.35 -10.30
C GLY A 419 -1.04 -14.02 -11.03
N ILE A 420 -0.92 -14.01 -12.37
CA ILE A 420 -1.05 -12.81 -13.20
C ILE A 420 -2.48 -12.72 -13.72
N HIS A 421 -3.14 -11.61 -13.48
CA HIS A 421 -4.53 -11.39 -13.82
C HIS A 421 -4.68 -10.15 -14.68
N TYR A 422 -5.77 -10.08 -15.44
CA TYR A 422 -6.03 -8.92 -16.29
C TYR A 422 -7.52 -8.64 -16.44
N ALA A 423 -7.86 -7.39 -16.75
CA ALA A 423 -9.22 -7.01 -17.08
C ALA A 423 -9.27 -6.28 -18.41
N VAL A 424 -10.26 -6.62 -19.23
CA VAL A 424 -10.53 -6.00 -20.52
C VAL A 424 -11.83 -5.20 -20.48
N ASN A 425 -11.84 -4.06 -21.18
CA ASN A 425 -13.04 -3.29 -21.47
C ASN A 425 -13.53 -3.63 -22.88
N LEU A 426 -14.67 -4.33 -22.97
CA LEU A 426 -15.22 -4.83 -24.23
C LEU A 426 -15.80 -3.74 -25.13
N GLU A 427 -16.10 -2.54 -24.61
CA GLU A 427 -16.54 -1.41 -25.45
C GLU A 427 -15.39 -0.76 -26.22
N LYS A 428 -14.15 -1.06 -25.83
CA LYS A 428 -12.94 -0.42 -26.36
C LYS A 428 -11.90 -1.42 -26.86
N GLY A 429 -12.15 -2.73 -26.67
CA GLY A 429 -11.14 -3.78 -26.85
C GLY A 429 -9.89 -3.51 -26.01
N ALA A 430 -10.00 -2.77 -24.90
CA ALA A 430 -8.85 -2.24 -24.17
C ALA A 430 -8.40 -3.23 -23.10
N LEU A 431 -7.09 -3.50 -23.03
CA LEU A 431 -6.48 -4.12 -21.85
C LEU A 431 -6.40 -3.05 -20.77
N ALA A 432 -7.36 -3.07 -19.86
CA ALA A 432 -7.67 -1.93 -19.01
C ALA A 432 -6.82 -1.92 -17.73
N ARG A 433 -6.50 -3.09 -17.18
CA ARG A 433 -5.54 -3.26 -16.08
C ARG A 433 -4.96 -4.67 -16.04
N VAL A 434 -3.84 -4.80 -15.34
CA VAL A 434 -3.21 -6.09 -15.00
C VAL A 434 -2.84 -6.09 -13.52
N TRP A 435 -2.75 -7.26 -12.88
CA TRP A 435 -2.29 -7.35 -11.50
C TRP A 435 -1.65 -8.70 -11.17
N LYS A 436 -0.82 -8.71 -10.13
CA LYS A 436 -0.23 -9.92 -9.54
C LYS A 436 -0.80 -10.16 -8.15
N GLY A 437 -1.05 -11.41 -7.78
CA GLY A 437 -1.54 -11.79 -6.46
C GLY A 437 -2.81 -12.60 -6.53
N ASP A 438 -3.73 -12.33 -5.61
CA ASP A 438 -5.06 -12.94 -5.60
C ASP A 438 -5.97 -12.30 -6.64
N PHE A 439 -7.00 -13.02 -7.06
CA PHE A 439 -7.80 -12.60 -8.22
C PHE A 439 -8.80 -11.49 -7.88
N LEU A 440 -9.98 -11.80 -7.34
CA LEU A 440 -11.02 -10.79 -7.11
C LEU A 440 -11.70 -10.96 -5.75
N ASP A 441 -11.96 -9.83 -5.10
CA ASP A 441 -13.02 -9.68 -4.11
C ASP A 441 -14.29 -9.24 -4.83
N VAL A 442 -15.31 -10.08 -4.76
CA VAL A 442 -16.65 -9.86 -5.35
C VAL A 442 -17.71 -9.64 -4.27
N THR A 443 -17.30 -9.44 -3.01
CA THR A 443 -18.20 -9.05 -1.91
C THR A 443 -19.09 -7.87 -2.28
N PRO A 444 -18.58 -6.78 -2.90
CA PRO A 444 -19.44 -5.67 -3.29
C PRO A 444 -20.50 -6.06 -4.34
N MET A 445 -20.31 -7.16 -5.07
CA MET A 445 -21.28 -7.65 -6.05
C MET A 445 -22.34 -8.55 -5.43
N TRP A 446 -21.93 -9.44 -4.53
CA TRP A 446 -22.75 -10.58 -4.12
C TRP A 446 -23.28 -10.48 -2.69
N ASN A 447 -22.79 -9.52 -1.90
CA ASN A 447 -23.34 -9.25 -0.58
C ASN A 447 -24.54 -8.28 -0.66
N ASP A 448 -25.63 -8.64 0.01
CA ASP A 448 -26.91 -7.91 -0.01
C ASP A 448 -27.38 -7.58 -1.44
N ARG A 449 -27.68 -6.29 -1.73
CA ARG A 449 -28.12 -5.84 -3.07
C ARG A 449 -26.96 -5.59 -4.03
N GLY A 450 -25.73 -5.66 -3.54
CA GLY A 450 -24.52 -5.37 -4.30
C GLY A 450 -24.46 -3.98 -4.95
N ASN A 451 -23.33 -3.65 -5.54
CA ASN A 451 -23.13 -2.51 -6.45
C ASN A 451 -22.59 -2.94 -7.82
N GLY A 452 -22.42 -4.25 -8.04
CA GLY A 452 -21.93 -4.84 -9.30
C GLY A 452 -20.42 -4.75 -9.52
N MET A 453 -19.65 -4.22 -8.56
CA MET A 453 -18.21 -3.93 -8.73
C MET A 453 -17.32 -5.05 -8.17
N SER A 454 -16.38 -5.55 -8.97
CA SER A 454 -15.29 -6.42 -8.50
C SER A 454 -14.05 -5.61 -8.13
N ILE A 455 -13.32 -6.04 -7.10
CA ILE A 455 -12.09 -5.40 -6.61
C ILE A 455 -10.90 -6.36 -6.79
N PRO A 456 -9.86 -5.99 -7.56
CA PRO A 456 -8.64 -6.81 -7.68
C PRO A 456 -7.91 -6.93 -6.35
N GLN A 457 -7.39 -8.12 -6.05
CA GLN A 457 -6.68 -8.42 -4.79
C GLN A 457 -5.17 -8.58 -5.03
N GLY A 458 -4.48 -7.47 -5.25
CA GLY A 458 -3.02 -7.54 -5.35
C GLY A 458 -2.35 -6.30 -5.93
N SER A 459 -1.16 -6.49 -6.48
CA SER A 459 -0.35 -5.41 -7.06
C SER A 459 -0.88 -5.03 -8.44
N VAL A 460 -1.74 -4.00 -8.47
CA VAL A 460 -2.45 -3.55 -9.68
C VAL A 460 -1.66 -2.50 -10.45
N LEU A 461 -1.51 -2.75 -11.75
CA LEU A 461 -1.13 -1.76 -12.75
C LEU A 461 -2.35 -1.39 -13.59
N ASN A 462 -2.84 -0.17 -13.43
CA ASN A 462 -3.86 0.39 -14.31
C ASN A 462 -3.22 0.83 -15.63
N LEU A 463 -3.81 0.43 -16.75
CA LEU A 463 -3.36 0.77 -18.08
C LEU A 463 -4.32 1.78 -18.71
N ASN A 464 -4.11 2.09 -19.98
CA ASN A 464 -4.97 3.01 -20.71
C ASN A 464 -6.33 2.36 -21.05
N ASN A 465 -7.42 2.91 -20.51
CA ASN A 465 -8.78 2.44 -20.81
C ASN A 465 -9.39 3.14 -22.04
N GLN A 466 -8.69 3.11 -23.18
CA GLN A 466 -9.11 3.71 -24.45
C GLN A 466 -8.99 2.66 -25.59
N PRO A 467 -9.63 2.86 -26.75
CA PRO A 467 -9.51 2.00 -27.93
C PRO A 467 -8.11 1.40 -28.16
N THR A 468 -7.99 0.08 -28.29
CA THR A 468 -6.67 -0.55 -28.59
C THR A 468 -6.19 -0.22 -30.01
N LEU A 469 -7.11 -0.25 -30.98
CA LEU A 469 -6.88 0.08 -32.38
C LEU A 469 -7.67 1.34 -32.76
N ALA A 470 -7.05 2.27 -33.49
CA ALA A 470 -7.70 3.49 -33.95
C ALA A 470 -7.17 3.94 -35.32
N LEU A 471 -8.03 4.61 -36.09
CA LEU A 471 -7.64 5.29 -37.33
C LEU A 471 -6.93 6.60 -36.98
N ILE A 472 -5.64 6.66 -37.26
CA ILE A 472 -4.75 7.78 -36.94
C ILE A 472 -4.25 8.37 -38.25
N ALA A 473 -4.88 9.47 -38.68
CA ALA A 473 -4.60 10.11 -39.97
C ALA A 473 -3.20 10.77 -40.04
N GLY A 474 -2.65 11.18 -38.90
CA GLY A 474 -1.30 11.74 -38.80
C GLY A 474 -0.76 11.71 -37.37
N ASP A 475 0.49 12.13 -37.21
CA ASP A 475 1.19 11.99 -35.92
C ASP A 475 0.60 12.88 -34.81
N GLN A 476 -0.08 13.96 -35.16
CA GLN A 476 -0.79 14.85 -34.24
C GLN A 476 -2.28 14.51 -34.08
N THR A 477 -2.78 13.43 -34.70
CA THR A 477 -4.15 12.96 -34.48
C THR A 477 -4.27 12.35 -33.09
N ALA A 478 -5.12 12.94 -32.25
CA ALA A 478 -5.43 12.47 -30.91
C ALA A 478 -5.96 11.04 -30.91
N TRP A 479 -5.54 10.25 -29.92
CA TRP A 479 -6.13 8.93 -29.72
C TRP A 479 -7.57 9.08 -29.22
N PRO A 480 -8.56 8.42 -29.84
CA PRO A 480 -9.95 8.57 -29.43
C PRO A 480 -10.16 8.05 -28.00
N ALA A 481 -11.08 8.68 -27.25
CA ALA A 481 -11.44 8.22 -25.90
C ALA A 481 -12.39 7.01 -25.91
N SER A 482 -13.17 6.87 -26.98
CA SER A 482 -14.15 5.82 -27.24
C SER A 482 -14.31 5.64 -28.75
N TYR A 483 -14.86 4.52 -29.19
CA TYR A 483 -15.28 4.35 -30.57
C TYR A 483 -16.55 5.16 -30.87
N GLY A 484 -16.58 5.84 -32.02
CA GLY A 484 -17.76 6.47 -32.61
C GLY A 484 -18.45 5.57 -33.64
N GLU A 485 -19.60 6.01 -34.14
CA GLU A 485 -20.43 5.23 -35.09
C GLU A 485 -19.67 4.85 -36.37
N THR A 486 -18.79 5.73 -36.84
CA THR A 486 -18.01 5.57 -38.07
C THR A 486 -16.79 4.68 -37.92
N ASP A 487 -16.38 4.35 -36.70
CA ASP A 487 -15.18 3.54 -36.46
C ASP A 487 -15.41 2.05 -36.76
N GLY A 488 -16.66 1.64 -36.98
CA GLY A 488 -17.04 0.27 -37.30
C GLY A 488 -16.73 -0.72 -36.18
N PHE A 489 -16.64 -0.25 -34.92
CA PHE A 489 -16.39 -1.13 -33.79
C PHE A 489 -17.61 -2.00 -33.48
N ARG A 490 -17.42 -3.32 -33.47
CA ARG A 490 -18.47 -4.26 -33.10
C ARG A 490 -17.91 -5.44 -32.34
N GLN A 491 -18.28 -5.56 -31.07
CA GLN A 491 -17.89 -6.70 -30.25
C GLN A 491 -18.52 -8.01 -30.80
N ARG A 492 -17.71 -9.06 -30.90
CA ARG A 492 -18.10 -10.41 -31.38
C ARG A 492 -18.02 -11.49 -30.29
N GLY A 493 -17.72 -11.10 -29.06
CA GLY A 493 -17.65 -12.01 -27.91
C GLY A 493 -16.23 -12.53 -27.69
N TYR A 494 -16.12 -13.78 -27.22
CA TYR A 494 -14.85 -14.47 -27.05
C TYR A 494 -15.04 -15.99 -27.19
N GLU A 495 -13.98 -16.68 -27.57
CA GLU A 495 -13.91 -18.15 -27.58
C GLU A 495 -12.95 -18.62 -26.48
N ILE A 496 -13.32 -19.69 -25.78
CA ILE A 496 -12.50 -20.31 -24.74
C ILE A 496 -11.71 -21.46 -25.35
N ASP A 497 -10.38 -21.44 -25.21
CA ASP A 497 -9.53 -22.55 -25.64
C ASP A 497 -9.57 -23.73 -24.66
N ALA A 498 -8.91 -24.85 -25.01
CA ALA A 498 -8.88 -26.06 -24.19
C ALA A 498 -8.23 -25.85 -22.80
N ALA A 499 -7.43 -24.79 -22.63
CA ALA A 499 -6.82 -24.42 -21.36
C ALA A 499 -7.71 -23.46 -20.54
N GLY A 500 -8.91 -23.13 -21.01
CA GLY A 500 -9.85 -22.24 -20.33
C GLY A 500 -9.59 -20.74 -20.59
N ARG A 501 -8.72 -20.37 -21.54
CA ARG A 501 -8.35 -18.98 -21.78
C ARG A 501 -9.16 -18.34 -22.91
N PRO A 502 -9.65 -17.09 -22.74
CA PRO A 502 -10.42 -16.42 -23.77
C PRO A 502 -9.53 -15.87 -24.89
N THR A 503 -10.05 -15.93 -26.11
CA THR A 503 -9.64 -15.11 -27.25
C THR A 503 -10.78 -14.15 -27.56
N PHE A 504 -10.57 -12.85 -27.33
CA PHE A 504 -11.62 -11.84 -27.57
C PHE A 504 -11.71 -11.52 -29.05
N LYS A 505 -12.93 -11.32 -29.55
CA LYS A 505 -13.18 -11.05 -30.97
C LYS A 505 -13.97 -9.76 -31.14
N TYR A 506 -13.54 -8.92 -32.06
CA TYR A 506 -14.25 -7.70 -32.45
C TYR A 506 -13.93 -7.29 -33.89
N ASP A 507 -14.84 -6.55 -34.51
CA ASP A 507 -14.58 -5.84 -35.75
C ASP A 507 -14.24 -4.38 -35.44
N VAL A 508 -13.37 -3.75 -36.23
CA VAL A 508 -13.07 -2.30 -36.17
C VAL A 508 -12.50 -1.86 -37.51
N ALA A 509 -12.84 -0.67 -38.01
CA ALA A 509 -12.29 -0.10 -39.25
C ALA A 509 -12.31 -1.07 -40.46
N GLY A 510 -13.34 -1.91 -40.57
CA GLY A 510 -13.49 -2.91 -41.63
C GLY A 510 -12.64 -4.18 -41.50
N VAL A 511 -11.81 -4.30 -40.45
CA VAL A 511 -11.03 -5.51 -40.15
C VAL A 511 -11.64 -6.33 -39.03
N LYS A 512 -11.29 -7.60 -38.97
CA LYS A 512 -11.63 -8.52 -37.88
C LYS A 512 -10.41 -8.74 -37.00
N VAL A 513 -10.60 -8.73 -35.69
CA VAL A 513 -9.52 -8.84 -34.70
C VAL A 513 -9.79 -10.02 -33.78
N GLU A 514 -8.78 -10.86 -33.61
CA GLU A 514 -8.67 -11.81 -32.50
C GLU A 514 -7.59 -11.33 -31.54
N ASP A 515 -7.94 -11.17 -30.26
CA ASP A 515 -7.09 -10.62 -29.21
C ASP A 515 -6.83 -11.68 -28.14
N GLN A 516 -5.59 -12.16 -28.10
CA GLN A 516 -5.11 -13.17 -27.17
C GLN A 516 -4.20 -12.51 -26.14
N ILE A 517 -4.56 -12.65 -24.87
CA ILE A 517 -3.77 -12.17 -23.73
C ILE A 517 -3.41 -13.39 -22.88
N ARG A 518 -2.12 -13.61 -22.63
CA ARG A 518 -1.59 -14.83 -22.01
C ARG A 518 -0.45 -14.48 -21.06
N PRO A 519 -0.54 -14.81 -19.75
CA PRO A 519 0.63 -14.70 -18.88
C PRO A 519 1.65 -15.77 -19.25
N ASP A 520 2.92 -15.48 -18.97
CA ASP A 520 3.98 -16.47 -19.11
C ASP A 520 3.97 -17.51 -17.97
N ALA A 521 4.72 -18.58 -18.17
CA ALA A 521 4.82 -19.68 -17.21
C ALA A 521 5.63 -19.33 -15.95
N ASP A 522 6.41 -18.24 -15.95
CA ASP A 522 7.24 -17.82 -14.81
C ASP A 522 6.66 -16.64 -14.05
N SER A 523 5.43 -16.21 -14.37
CA SER A 523 4.73 -15.11 -13.69
C SER A 523 5.47 -13.77 -13.75
N LYS A 524 6.13 -13.50 -14.88
CA LYS A 524 6.94 -12.29 -15.13
C LYS A 524 6.37 -11.40 -16.23
N PHE A 525 5.72 -11.98 -17.23
CA PHE A 525 5.28 -11.30 -18.44
C PHE A 525 3.79 -11.53 -18.69
N LEU A 526 3.13 -10.51 -19.24
CA LEU A 526 1.85 -10.67 -19.90
C LEU A 526 2.04 -10.45 -21.40
N ASN A 527 1.88 -11.52 -22.18
CA ASN A 527 1.98 -11.47 -23.63
C ASN A 527 0.62 -11.15 -24.23
N ARG A 528 0.58 -10.22 -25.19
CA ARG A 528 -0.60 -9.92 -25.98
C ARG A 528 -0.32 -10.06 -27.46
N GLU A 529 -1.19 -10.80 -28.14
CA GLU A 529 -1.15 -11.04 -29.57
C GLU A 529 -2.49 -10.61 -30.19
N LEU A 530 -2.44 -9.68 -31.13
CA LEU A 530 -3.57 -9.30 -31.98
C LEU A 530 -3.38 -9.92 -33.36
N ARG A 531 -4.34 -10.74 -33.81
CA ARG A 531 -4.42 -11.21 -35.19
C ARG A 531 -5.47 -10.41 -35.93
N ILE A 532 -5.07 -9.76 -37.02
CA ILE A 532 -5.92 -8.86 -37.80
C ILE A 532 -6.12 -9.45 -39.19
N THR A 533 -7.37 -9.60 -39.60
CA THR A 533 -7.74 -10.12 -40.93
C THR A 533 -8.65 -9.16 -41.67
N GLY A 534 -8.54 -9.15 -43.01
CA GLY A 534 -9.22 -8.20 -43.89
C GLY A 534 -8.25 -7.17 -44.50
N THR A 535 -8.79 -6.14 -45.14
CA THR A 535 -8.00 -5.06 -45.74
C THR A 535 -7.62 -4.06 -44.65
N ILE A 536 -6.39 -4.11 -44.17
CA ILE A 536 -5.89 -3.24 -43.09
C ILE A 536 -5.66 -1.81 -43.61
N PRO A 537 -6.37 -0.80 -43.11
CA PRO A 537 -6.13 0.59 -43.50
C PRO A 537 -4.73 1.05 -43.08
N ALA A 538 -4.02 1.77 -43.95
CA ALA A 538 -2.68 2.31 -43.65
C ALA A 538 -2.66 3.27 -42.44
N THR A 539 -3.81 3.89 -42.13
CA THR A 539 -4.00 4.78 -40.97
C THR A 539 -4.35 4.01 -39.69
N LEU A 540 -4.65 2.71 -39.74
CA LEU A 540 -4.96 1.94 -38.55
C LEU A 540 -3.67 1.70 -37.76
N LYS A 541 -3.65 2.14 -36.50
CA LYS A 541 -2.53 1.94 -35.57
C LYS A 541 -3.03 1.22 -34.32
N CYS A 542 -2.12 0.53 -33.63
CA CYS A 542 -2.33 -0.03 -32.30
C CYS A 542 -1.54 0.79 -31.28
N ARG A 543 -2.18 1.17 -30.17
CA ARG A 543 -1.48 1.84 -29.06
C ARG A 543 -1.14 0.82 -27.99
N LEU A 544 0.15 0.68 -27.72
CA LEU A 544 0.69 -0.26 -26.75
C LEU A 544 0.75 0.35 -25.35
N ALA A 545 1.05 1.65 -25.26
CA ALA A 545 1.11 2.39 -24.02
C ALA A 545 0.92 3.90 -24.23
N SER A 546 0.63 4.60 -23.14
CA SER A 546 0.62 6.06 -23.06
C SER A 546 1.16 6.48 -21.70
N GLY A 547 1.93 7.55 -21.65
CA GLY A 547 2.52 8.09 -20.43
C GLY A 547 2.98 9.52 -20.58
N LYS A 548 3.49 10.12 -19.51
CA LYS A 548 4.17 11.42 -19.57
C LYS A 548 5.54 11.28 -20.22
N GLU A 549 6.22 10.18 -19.92
CA GLU A 549 7.54 9.84 -20.43
C GLU A 549 7.61 8.34 -20.80
N ILE A 550 8.07 8.07 -22.02
CA ILE A 550 8.35 6.75 -22.56
C ILE A 550 9.78 6.79 -23.07
N VAL A 551 10.64 5.93 -22.53
CA VAL A 551 12.06 5.88 -22.90
C VAL A 551 12.36 4.53 -23.54
N LYS A 552 13.00 4.56 -24.71
CA LYS A 552 13.56 3.37 -25.34
C LYS A 552 14.84 2.97 -24.62
N ILE A 553 14.88 1.80 -23.99
CA ILE A 553 16.04 1.31 -23.24
C ILE A 553 16.85 0.26 -24.02
N SER A 554 16.23 -0.40 -25.00
CA SER A 554 16.90 -1.25 -26.00
C SER A 554 16.08 -1.29 -27.29
N ASP A 555 16.52 -2.01 -28.32
CA ASP A 555 15.90 -1.99 -29.66
C ASP A 555 14.39 -2.25 -29.68
N ASN A 556 13.89 -3.10 -28.78
CA ASN A 556 12.48 -3.45 -28.68
C ASN A 556 11.89 -3.22 -27.27
N THR A 557 12.64 -2.70 -26.30
CA THR A 557 12.17 -2.53 -24.93
C THR A 557 12.04 -1.04 -24.58
N PHE A 558 10.87 -0.69 -24.04
CA PHE A 558 10.49 0.66 -23.66
C PHE A 558 10.04 0.67 -22.21
N VAL A 559 10.43 1.68 -21.45
CA VAL A 559 9.90 1.94 -20.10
C VAL A 559 8.90 3.07 -20.15
N VAL A 560 7.74 2.89 -19.51
CA VAL A 560 6.64 3.86 -19.48
C VAL A 560 6.52 4.42 -18.06
N ASP A 561 6.70 5.73 -17.91
CA ASP A 561 6.64 6.48 -16.65
C ASP A 561 7.44 5.82 -15.51
N LYS A 562 8.56 5.15 -15.85
CA LYS A 562 9.37 4.33 -14.92
C LYS A 562 8.55 3.33 -14.07
N SER A 563 7.40 2.90 -14.60
CA SER A 563 6.38 2.14 -13.88
C SER A 563 6.18 0.73 -14.42
N TYR A 564 6.41 0.52 -15.72
CA TYR A 564 6.36 -0.78 -16.38
C TYR A 564 7.14 -0.74 -17.70
N TYR A 565 7.44 -1.91 -18.24
CA TYR A 565 8.06 -2.07 -19.55
C TYR A 565 7.07 -2.63 -20.58
N ILE A 566 7.27 -2.20 -21.83
CA ILE A 566 6.69 -2.83 -23.02
C ILE A 566 7.84 -3.36 -23.88
N GLN A 567 7.76 -4.63 -24.27
CA GLN A 567 8.62 -5.21 -25.29
C GLN A 567 7.82 -5.41 -26.57
N ALA A 568 8.19 -4.70 -27.64
CA ALA A 568 7.48 -4.73 -28.91
C ALA A 568 8.41 -4.36 -30.08
N ASP A 569 8.40 -5.20 -31.11
CA ASP A 569 9.13 -4.92 -32.34
C ASP A 569 8.36 -3.91 -33.20
N GLY A 570 9.10 -3.00 -33.86
CA GLY A 570 8.51 -1.98 -34.74
C GLY A 570 7.72 -0.89 -34.03
N ALA A 571 7.78 -0.82 -32.69
CA ALA A 571 7.12 0.23 -31.93
C ALA A 571 7.87 1.56 -32.01
N ALA A 572 7.12 2.65 -32.09
CA ALA A 572 7.62 4.01 -32.15
C ALA A 572 6.95 4.89 -31.09
N ILE A 573 7.73 5.78 -30.51
CA ILE A 573 7.24 6.81 -29.59
C ILE A 573 6.77 7.99 -30.43
N ARG A 574 5.56 8.49 -30.16
CA ARG A 574 5.09 9.78 -30.68
C ARG A 574 4.70 10.70 -29.54
N THR A 575 4.88 12.00 -29.73
CA THR A 575 4.52 13.03 -28.75
C THR A 575 3.27 13.78 -29.22
N ILE A 576 2.29 13.91 -28.32
CA ILE A 576 1.03 14.59 -28.58
C ILE A 576 0.53 15.29 -27.32
N GLY A 577 0.25 16.60 -27.41
CA GLY A 577 -0.28 17.37 -26.29
C GLY A 577 0.55 17.32 -25.01
N GLY A 578 1.88 17.19 -25.13
CA GLY A 578 2.80 17.07 -23.99
C GLY A 578 2.89 15.67 -23.36
N ASN A 579 2.12 14.69 -23.86
CA ASN A 579 2.23 13.29 -23.47
C ASN A 579 2.90 12.46 -24.58
N GLN A 580 3.32 11.26 -24.24
CA GLN A 580 3.90 10.30 -25.17
C GLN A 580 3.02 9.06 -25.32
N GLU A 581 2.99 8.51 -26.53
CA GLU A 581 2.32 7.27 -26.86
C GLU A 581 3.29 6.33 -27.55
N LEU A 582 3.25 5.05 -27.15
CA LEU A 582 3.97 3.98 -27.82
C LEU A 582 3.00 3.29 -28.78
N VAL A 583 3.29 3.35 -30.08
CA VAL A 583 2.39 2.88 -31.14
C VAL A 583 3.10 1.97 -32.12
N VAL A 584 2.32 1.07 -32.74
CA VAL A 584 2.75 0.27 -33.90
C VAL A 584 1.73 0.42 -35.03
N PRO A 585 2.15 0.45 -36.31
CA PRO A 585 1.22 0.30 -37.43
C PRO A 585 0.45 -1.03 -37.32
N ALA A 586 -0.83 -1.04 -37.69
CA ALA A 586 -1.57 -2.28 -37.74
C ALA A 586 -0.98 -3.20 -38.83
N ALA A 587 -0.81 -4.47 -38.48
CA ALA A 587 -0.35 -5.53 -39.37
C ALA A 587 -1.21 -6.78 -39.15
N SER A 588 -1.04 -7.81 -39.98
CA SER A 588 -1.77 -9.08 -39.82
C SER A 588 -1.55 -9.73 -38.45
N LYS A 589 -0.42 -9.42 -37.82
CA LYS A 589 -0.06 -9.85 -36.48
C LYS A 589 0.66 -8.73 -35.73
N ILE A 590 0.27 -8.48 -34.49
CA ILE A 590 0.95 -7.58 -33.56
C ILE A 590 1.20 -8.35 -32.26
N ASN A 591 2.45 -8.39 -31.81
CA ASN A 591 2.83 -9.01 -30.55
C ASN A 591 3.54 -7.98 -29.67
N TYR A 592 3.21 -7.99 -28.38
CA TYR A 592 4.00 -7.31 -27.39
C TYR A 592 3.89 -7.99 -26.03
N SER A 593 4.87 -7.72 -25.19
CA SER A 593 4.91 -8.21 -23.81
C SER A 593 4.91 -7.03 -22.86
N LEU A 594 4.21 -7.18 -21.74
CA LEU A 594 4.17 -6.20 -20.66
C LEU A 594 4.81 -6.80 -19.40
N MET A 595 5.67 -6.02 -18.77
CA MET A 595 6.43 -6.39 -17.56
C MET A 595 6.31 -5.27 -16.55
N TRP A 596 5.98 -5.57 -15.30
CA TRP A 596 5.82 -4.55 -14.26
C TRP A 596 6.25 -5.05 -12.91
#